data_AF-A0A1H8KKW9-F1
#
_entry.id   AF-A0A1H8KKW9-F1
#
_cell.length_a   1.000
_cell.length_b   1.000
_cell.length_c   1.000
_cell.angle_alpha   90.00
_cell.angle_beta   90.00
_cell.angle_gamma   90.00
#
_symmetry.space_group_name_H-M   'P 1'
#
loop_
_entity.id
_entity.type
_entity.pdbx_description
1 polymer ?
#
loop_
_entity_poly.entity_id
_entity_poly.type
_entity_poly.pdbx_seq_one_letter_code
_entity_poly.pdbx_strand_id
1 'polypeptide(L)' 'MSSAFVKEGEARHLKDVAPNIGALLFFLRVENNGTVIRDEKIYFSQKHGCDVYEMSDGLAYALDDENHWFIVLDI' A
#
# COMPACT_ATOMS: atom_id res chain seq x y z
N MET A 1 -12.37 32.21 -3.22
CA MET A 1 -11.89 31.77 -1.90
C MET A 1 -12.34 30.33 -1.67
N SER A 2 -11.40 29.39 -1.65
CA SER A 2 -11.49 28.12 -0.92
C SER A 2 -10.06 27.60 -0.77
N SER A 3 -9.40 28.06 0.28
CA SER A 3 -8.12 27.50 0.72
C SER A 3 -8.42 26.15 1.34
N ALA A 4 -8.21 25.07 0.59
CA ALA A 4 -8.17 23.74 1.18
C ALA A 4 -6.91 23.69 2.05
N PHE A 5 -7.09 23.84 3.36
CA PHE A 5 -6.05 23.56 4.35
C PHE A 5 -5.75 22.06 4.27
N VAL A 6 -4.81 21.69 3.41
CA VAL A 6 -4.20 20.36 3.45
C VAL A 6 -3.25 20.40 4.63
N LYS A 7 -3.66 19.79 5.74
CA LYS A 7 -2.71 19.39 6.79
C LYS A 7 -1.73 18.43 6.11
N GLU A 8 -0.54 18.91 5.79
CA GLU A 8 0.65 18.10 5.58
C GLU A 8 0.97 17.42 6.93
N GLY A 9 0.13 16.46 7.32
CA GLY A 9 0.50 15.49 8.34
C GLY A 9 1.60 14.64 7.73
N GLU A 10 2.75 14.61 8.39
CA GLU A 10 3.99 13.92 8.01
C GLU A 10 3.79 12.80 6.98
N ALA A 11 4.47 12.93 5.84
CA ALA A 11 4.44 11.95 4.77
C ALA A 11 4.72 10.56 5.36
N ARG A 12 3.68 9.73 5.46
CA ARG A 12 3.83 8.36 5.94
C ARG A 12 4.50 7.59 4.81
N HIS A 13 5.68 7.05 5.03
CA HIS A 13 6.30 6.22 4.01
C HIS A 13 5.70 4.81 4.07
N LEU A 14 5.57 4.17 2.90
CA LEU A 14 5.05 2.80 2.80
C LEU A 14 5.82 1.81 3.70
N LYS A 15 7.14 1.97 3.82
CA LYS A 15 7.99 1.16 4.71
C LYS A 15 7.64 1.29 6.20
N ASP A 16 7.02 2.38 6.61
CA ASP A 16 6.65 2.62 8.02
C ASP A 16 5.26 2.04 8.33
N VAL A 17 4.58 1.48 7.32
CA VAL A 17 3.28 0.83 7.48
C VAL A 17 3.48 -0.54 8.12
N ALA A 18 2.70 -0.83 9.14
CA ALA A 18 2.76 -2.12 9.82
C ALA A 18 2.52 -3.29 8.84
N PRO A 19 3.17 -4.46 9.05
CA PRO A 19 3.14 -5.60 8.13
C PRO A 19 1.85 -6.41 8.24
N ASN A 20 0.73 -5.75 8.00
CA ASN A 20 -0.58 -6.37 7.93
C ASN A 20 -1.44 -5.64 6.90
N ILE A 21 -2.34 -6.39 6.27
CA ILE A 21 -3.17 -5.88 5.17
C ILE A 21 -4.06 -4.70 5.60
N GLY A 22 -4.55 -4.68 6.84
CA GLY A 22 -5.40 -3.60 7.33
C GLY A 22 -4.67 -2.26 7.39
N ALA A 23 -3.41 -2.27 7.84
CA ALA A 23 -2.56 -1.08 7.86
C ALA A 23 -2.22 -0.60 6.45
N LEU A 24 -1.96 -1.51 5.52
CA LEU A 24 -1.76 -1.18 4.10
C LEU A 24 -3.00 -0.54 3.48
N LEU A 25 -4.18 -1.15 3.62
CA LEU A 25 -5.43 -0.60 3.08
C LEU A 25 -5.76 0.78 3.67
N PHE A 26 -5.51 0.99 4.96
CA PHE A 26 -5.66 2.31 5.58
C PHE A 26 -4.68 3.33 4.98
N PHE A 27 -3.40 2.94 4.83
CA PHE A 27 -2.39 3.77 4.20
C PHE A 27 -2.79 4.17 2.78
N LEU A 28 -3.12 3.20 1.93
CA LEU A 28 -3.53 3.43 0.55
C LEU A 28 -4.78 4.31 0.46
N ARG A 29 -5.74 4.14 1.38
CA ARG A 29 -6.91 5.01 1.44
C ARG A 29 -6.54 6.47 1.75
N VAL A 30 -5.62 6.71 2.67
CA VAL A 30 -5.16 8.07 2.99
C VAL A 30 -4.44 8.68 1.80
N GLU A 31 -3.53 7.94 1.17
CA GLU A 31 -2.79 8.38 -0.02
C GLU A 31 -3.72 8.67 -1.22
N ASN A 32 -4.79 7.89 -1.39
CA ASN A 32 -5.78 8.07 -2.46
C ASN A 32 -6.91 9.05 -2.07
N ASN A 33 -6.62 10.07 -1.25
CA ASN A 33 -7.56 11.12 -0.83
C ASN A 33 -8.87 10.60 -0.20
N GLY A 34 -8.81 9.47 0.49
CA GLY A 34 -9.95 8.83 1.14
C GLY A 34 -10.68 7.80 0.28
N THR A 35 -10.27 7.61 -0.98
CA THR A 35 -10.80 6.57 -1.88
C THR A 35 -10.47 5.19 -1.33
N VAL A 36 -11.47 4.32 -1.30
CA VAL A 36 -11.29 2.95 -0.78
C VAL A 36 -10.55 2.12 -1.81
N ILE A 37 -9.31 1.76 -1.50
CA ILE A 37 -8.56 0.73 -2.22
C ILE A 37 -8.93 -0.63 -1.63
N ARG A 38 -9.08 -1.63 -2.49
CA ARG A 38 -9.42 -3.01 -2.13
C ARG A 38 -8.34 -3.94 -2.65
N ASP A 39 -8.15 -5.04 -1.95
CA ASP A 39 -7.43 -6.20 -2.46
C ASP A 39 -8.27 -6.86 -3.57
N GLU A 40 -7.66 -7.06 -4.74
CA GLU A 40 -8.28 -7.75 -5.86
C GLU A 40 -7.84 -9.21 -5.93
N LYS A 41 -6.54 -9.43 -5.68
CA LYS A 41 -5.93 -10.75 -5.76
C LYS A 41 -4.74 -10.87 -4.83
N ILE A 42 -4.65 -12.02 -4.17
CA ILE A 42 -3.53 -12.37 -3.30
C ILE A 42 -2.98 -13.70 -3.78
N TYR A 43 -1.68 -13.77 -4.05
CA TYR A 43 -1.03 -14.98 -4.50
C TYR A 43 0.42 -15.04 -4.05
N PHE A 44 0.93 -16.25 -3.85
CA PHE A 44 2.33 -16.46 -3.53
C PHE A 44 3.18 -16.34 -4.80
N SER A 45 4.12 -15.39 -4.83
CA SER A 45 5.06 -15.22 -5.93
C SER A 45 6.28 -16.12 -5.73
N GLN A 46 6.48 -17.09 -6.62
CA GLN A 46 7.70 -17.90 -6.60
C GLN A 46 8.96 -17.10 -6.92
N LYS A 47 8.81 -15.97 -7.63
CA LYS A 47 9.92 -15.08 -7.99
C LYS A 47 10.44 -14.32 -6.78
N HIS A 48 9.52 -13.81 -5.96
CA HIS A 48 9.83 -12.98 -4.79
C HIS A 48 9.87 -13.78 -3.49
N GLY A 49 9.36 -15.01 -3.48
CA GLY A 49 9.33 -15.86 -2.29
C GLY A 49 8.34 -15.39 -1.21
N CYS A 50 7.41 -14.51 -1.56
CA CYS A 50 6.48 -13.88 -0.63
C CYS A 50 5.07 -13.77 -1.24
N ASP A 51 4.09 -13.45 -0.39
CA ASP A 51 2.74 -13.11 -0.84
C ASP A 51 2.74 -11.73 -1.52
N VAL A 52 2.13 -11.67 -2.69
CA VAL A 52 1.89 -10.44 -3.46
C VAL A 52 0.41 -10.11 -3.40
N TYR A 53 0.12 -8.84 -3.12
CA TYR A 53 -1.21 -8.29 -2.98
C TYR A 53 -1.47 -7.30 -4.11
N GLU A 54 -2.26 -7.70 -5.12
CA GLU A 54 -2.75 -6.82 -6.17
C GLU A 54 -3.93 -6.00 -5.62
N MET A 55 -3.87 -4.69 -5.83
CA MET A 55 -4.82 -3.72 -5.32
C MET A 55 -5.60 -3.05 -6.46
N SER A 56 -6.78 -2.55 -6.14
CA SER A 56 -7.68 -1.88 -7.11
C SER A 56 -7.16 -0.53 -7.63
N ASP A 57 -6.03 -0.05 -7.11
CA ASP A 57 -5.30 1.10 -7.66
C ASP A 57 -4.41 0.71 -8.87
N GLY A 58 -4.36 -0.58 -9.21
CA GLY A 58 -3.54 -1.13 -10.29
C GLY A 58 -2.08 -1.39 -9.87
N LEU A 59 -1.77 -1.27 -8.58
CA LEU A 59 -0.45 -1.56 -8.03
C LEU A 59 -0.47 -2.90 -7.29
N ALA A 60 0.72 -3.50 -7.18
CA ALA A 60 0.94 -4.70 -6.40
C ALA A 60 1.92 -4.39 -5.27
N TYR A 61 1.65 -4.96 -4.10
CA TYR A 61 2.45 -4.73 -2.89
C TYR A 61 2.88 -6.07 -2.31
N ALA A 62 4.03 -6.08 -1.66
CA ALA A 62 4.55 -7.24 -0.95
C ALA A 62 5.35 -6.81 0.29
N LEU A 63 5.56 -7.76 1.19
CA LEU A 63 6.46 -7.60 2.33
C LEU A 63 7.83 -8.16 1.99
N ASP A 64 8.88 -7.41 2.30
CA ASP A 64 10.25 -7.89 2.23
C ASP A 64 10.63 -8.72 3.49
N ASP A 65 11.87 -9.20 3.52
CA ASP A 65 12.41 -9.98 4.64
C ASP A 65 12.48 -9.18 5.97
N GLU A 66 12.41 -7.85 5.91
CA GLU A 66 12.41 -6.95 7.07
C GLU A 66 10.99 -6.59 7.53
N ASN A 67 9.96 -7.12 6.86
CA ASN A 67 8.55 -6.78 7.06
C ASN A 67 8.20 -5.33 6.69
N HIS A 68 8.91 -4.75 5.72
CA HIS A 68 8.53 -3.48 5.12
C HIS A 68 7.74 -3.72 3.84
N TRP A 69 6.70 -2.91 3.64
CA TRP A 69 5.94 -2.92 2.40
C TRP A 69 6.76 -2.28 1.27
N PHE A 70 6.75 -2.92 0.11
CA PHE A 70 7.30 -2.38 -1.13
C PHE A 70 6.34 -2.61 -2.31
N ILE A 71 6.52 -1.84 -3.37
CA ILE A 71 5.75 -1.96 -4.61
C ILE A 71 6.42 -2.99 -5.52
N VAL A 72 5.65 -3.98 -5.97
CA VAL A 72 6.06 -4.95 -6.96
C VAL A 72 5.82 -4.36 -8.35
N LEU A 73 6.90 -4.10 -9.09
CA LEU A 73 6.84 -3.45 -10.41
C LEU A 73 6.80 -4.45 -11.59
N ASP A 74 6.94 -5.74 -11.30
CA ASP A 74 7.23 -6.80 -12.25
C ASP A 74 6.26 -7.99 -12.14
N ILE A 75 4.97 -7.66 -12.09
CA ILE A 75 3.81 -8.58 -12.09
C ILE A 75 3.56 -9.26 -13.43
#